data_AF-A0A9E0TUL3-F1
#
_entry.id   AF-A0A9E0TUL3-F1
#
_cell.length_a   1.000
_cell.length_b   1.000
_cell.length_c   1.000
_cell.angle_alpha   90.00
_cell.angle_beta   90.00
_cell.angle_gamma   90.00
#
_symmetry.space_group_name_H-M   'P 1'
#
loop_
_entity.id
_entity.type
_entity.pdbx_description
1 polymer ?
#
loop_
_entity_poly.entity_id
_entity_poly.type
_entity_poly.pdbx_seq_one_letter_code
_entity_poly.pdbx_strand_id
1 'polypeptide(L)'
;MKNDNILESIDDLFSNFDKVDMTKLDTFLQDILKLFDHVQTKLKSEDEKERAEALELAQELQKKLSGLAEKAFAASGLSKDKIQEVLANPANFKPGDWNTFKKIEQEMKDYQNNLAKN
;
A
#
# COMPACT_ATOMS: atom_id res chain seq x y z
N MET A 1 -16.86 4.67 5.93
CA MET A 1 -15.89 5.49 5.18
C MET A 1 -16.14 5.23 3.71
N LYS A 2 -16.25 6.27 2.87
CA LYS A 2 -16.44 6.07 1.42
C LYS A 2 -15.11 5.61 0.83
N ASN A 3 -15.12 4.50 0.09
CA ASN A 3 -13.92 3.92 -0.55
C ASN A 3 -13.23 4.92 -1.49
N ASP A 4 -13.98 5.90 -2.00
CA ASP A 4 -13.53 7.03 -2.82
C ASP A 4 -12.35 7.79 -2.19
N ASN A 5 -12.34 7.97 -0.86
CA ASN A 5 -11.29 8.74 -0.17
C ASN A 5 -9.91 8.07 -0.26
N ILE A 6 -9.84 6.74 -0.38
CA ILE A 6 -8.55 6.02 -0.40
C ILE A 6 -7.97 6.04 -1.82
N LEU A 7 -8.80 5.90 -2.85
CA LEU A 7 -8.36 6.03 -4.24
C LEU A 7 -7.83 7.44 -4.51
N GLU A 8 -8.49 8.47 -3.99
CA GLU A 8 -7.99 9.85 -4.01
C GLU A 8 -6.67 10.01 -3.24
N SER A 9 -6.51 9.31 -2.10
CA SER A 9 -5.26 9.33 -1.34
C SER A 9 -4.11 8.67 -2.12
N ILE A 10 -4.38 7.63 -2.91
CA ILE A 10 -3.37 7.04 -3.83
C ILE A 10 -2.99 8.06 -4.91
N ASP A 11 -3.97 8.77 -5.48
CA ASP A 11 -3.72 9.80 -6.50
C ASP A 11 -2.95 11.02 -5.95
N ASP A 12 -3.21 11.41 -4.71
CA ASP A 12 -2.45 12.46 -4.03
C ASP A 12 -0.99 12.03 -3.80
N LEU A 13 -0.75 10.81 -3.33
CA LEU A 13 0.60 10.26 -3.21
C LEU A 13 1.31 10.18 -4.56
N PHE A 14 0.58 9.84 -5.63
CA PHE A 14 1.11 9.85 -6.99
C PHE A 14 1.56 11.23 -7.45
N SER A 15 0.83 12.27 -7.05
CA SER A 15 1.03 13.65 -7.50
C SER A 15 2.06 14.38 -6.63
N ASN A 16 2.24 13.95 -5.38
CA ASN A 16 3.08 14.60 -4.38
C ASN A 16 4.09 13.63 -3.74
N PHE A 17 4.57 12.63 -4.48
CA PHE A 17 5.46 11.57 -3.97
C PHE A 17 6.72 12.11 -3.27
N ASP A 18 7.24 13.25 -3.74
CA ASP A 18 8.39 13.98 -3.20
C ASP A 18 8.14 14.60 -1.81
N LYS A 19 6.87 14.77 -1.41
CA LYS A 19 6.45 15.37 -0.12
C LYS A 19 5.91 14.35 0.86
N VAL A 20 6.13 13.07 0.56
CA VAL A 20 5.70 11.96 1.40
C VAL A 20 6.75 11.70 2.46
N ASP A 21 6.32 11.65 3.71
CA ASP A 21 7.13 11.23 4.85
C ASP A 21 6.68 9.85 5.37
N MET A 22 7.45 9.28 6.29
CA MET A 22 7.18 7.94 6.83
C MET A 22 5.88 7.86 7.64
N THR A 23 5.40 8.96 8.21
CA THR A 23 4.14 8.97 8.97
C THR A 23 2.94 8.95 8.03
N LYS A 24 3.02 9.68 6.91
CA LYS A 24 2.03 9.62 5.84
C LYS A 24 1.99 8.24 5.18
N LEU A 25 3.15 7.60 4.98
CA LEU A 25 3.22 6.23 4.48
C LEU A 25 2.58 5.22 5.44
N ASP A 26 2.84 5.33 6.75
CA ASP A 26 2.20 4.47 7.78
C ASP A 26 0.68 4.61 7.75
N THR A 27 0.18 5.86 7.70
CA THR A 27 -1.27 6.16 7.65
C THR A 27 -1.90 5.60 6.37
N PHE A 28 -1.26 5.85 5.23
CA PHE A 28 -1.72 5.34 3.94
C PHE A 28 -1.77 3.81 3.90
N LEU A 29 -0.74 3.14 4.43
CA LEU A 29 -0.69 1.68 4.52
C LEU A 29 -1.87 1.13 5.32
N GLN A 30 -2.14 1.72 6.48
CA GLN A 30 -3.25 1.33 7.35
C GLN A 30 -4.60 1.45 6.65
N ASP A 31 -4.80 2.51 5.87
CA ASP A 31 -6.04 2.71 5.12
C ASP A 31 -6.16 1.73 3.94
N ILE A 32 -5.06 1.43 3.26
CA ILE A 32 -5.03 0.37 2.24
C ILE A 32 -5.37 -1.00 2.80
N LEU A 33 -4.82 -1.37 3.97
CA LEU A 33 -5.10 -2.67 4.59
C LEU A 33 -6.59 -2.80 4.93
N LYS A 34 -7.21 -1.75 5.50
CA LYS A 34 -8.66 -1.72 5.74
C LYS A 34 -9.46 -1.86 4.45
N LEU A 35 -9.00 -1.26 3.36
CA LEU A 35 -9.66 -1.36 2.07
C LEU A 35 -9.56 -2.77 1.48
N PHE A 36 -8.40 -3.43 1.61
CA PHE A 36 -8.27 -4.83 1.21
C PHE A 36 -9.20 -5.74 2.00
N ASP A 37 -9.32 -5.54 3.32
CA ASP A 37 -10.25 -6.30 4.15
C ASP A 37 -11.71 -6.06 3.75
N HIS A 38 -12.05 -4.82 3.44
CA HIS A 38 -13.36 -4.46 2.93
C HIS A 38 -13.67 -5.17 1.60
N VAL A 39 -12.74 -5.11 0.64
CA VAL A 39 -12.85 -5.79 -0.65
C VAL A 39 -12.99 -7.29 -0.47
N GLN A 40 -12.14 -7.92 0.36
CA GLN A 40 -12.21 -9.36 0.63
C GLN A 40 -13.54 -9.79 1.24
N THR A 41 -14.06 -8.99 2.18
CA THR A 41 -15.36 -9.25 2.80
C THR A 41 -16.47 -9.19 1.74
N LYS A 42 -16.45 -8.17 0.89
CA LYS A 42 -17.48 -7.97 -0.15
C LYS A 42 -17.39 -8.98 -1.29
N LEU A 43 -16.19 -9.46 -1.62
CA LEU A 43 -16.01 -10.57 -2.56
C LEU A 43 -16.65 -11.88 -2.09
N LYS A 44 -16.80 -12.07 -0.79
CA LYS A 44 -17.51 -13.23 -0.18
C LYS A 44 -19.00 -12.97 0.02
N SER A 45 -19.52 -11.79 -0.33
CA SER A 45 -20.94 -11.45 -0.22
C SER A 45 -21.79 -12.34 -1.13
N GLU A 46 -23.02 -12.67 -0.74
CA GLU A 46 -23.97 -13.40 -1.58
C GLU A 46 -24.60 -12.51 -2.66
N ASP A 47 -24.52 -11.18 -2.50
CA ASP A 47 -24.99 -10.19 -3.46
C ASP A 47 -24.02 -10.05 -4.65
N GLU A 48 -24.50 -10.36 -5.86
CA GLU A 48 -23.75 -10.23 -7.10
C GLU A 48 -23.24 -8.82 -7.37
N LYS A 49 -24.03 -7.80 -7.03
CA LYS A 49 -23.68 -6.40 -7.23
C LYS A 49 -22.54 -6.00 -6.30
N GLU A 50 -22.61 -6.38 -5.02
CA GLU A 50 -21.54 -6.12 -4.07
C GLU A 50 -20.23 -6.81 -4.46
N ARG A 51 -20.30 -8.04 -4.97
CA ARG A 51 -19.12 -8.75 -5.49
C ARG A 51 -18.53 -8.05 -6.71
N ALA A 52 -19.36 -7.61 -7.65
CA ALA A 52 -18.93 -6.92 -8.85
C ALA A 52 -18.23 -5.57 -8.53
N GLU A 53 -18.83 -4.77 -7.64
CA GLU A 53 -18.25 -3.51 -7.17
C GLU A 53 -16.90 -3.75 -6.45
N ALA A 54 -16.81 -4.82 -5.65
CA ALA A 54 -15.55 -5.18 -4.98
C ALA A 54 -14.46 -5.64 -5.96
N LEU A 55 -14.81 -6.36 -7.03
CA LEU A 55 -13.88 -6.75 -8.08
C LEU A 55 -13.36 -5.54 -8.84
N GLU A 56 -14.24 -4.62 -9.22
CA GLU A 56 -13.86 -3.38 -9.91
C GLU A 56 -12.90 -2.54 -9.06
N LEU A 57 -13.24 -2.36 -7.77
CA LEU A 57 -12.39 -1.68 -6.82
C LEU A 57 -11.03 -2.36 -6.65
N ALA A 58 -10.98 -3.70 -6.58
CA ALA A 58 -9.73 -4.45 -6.48
C ALA A 58 -8.83 -4.24 -7.71
N GLN A 59 -9.41 -4.25 -8.91
CA GLN A 59 -8.69 -4.00 -10.15
C GLN A 59 -8.16 -2.58 -10.23
N GLU A 60 -8.96 -1.59 -9.83
CA GLU A 60 -8.53 -0.19 -9.80
C GLU A 60 -7.37 0.02 -8.81
N LEU A 61 -7.47 -0.56 -7.61
CA LEU A 61 -6.40 -0.54 -6.61
C LEU A 61 -5.11 -1.16 -7.15
N GLN A 62 -5.20 -2.35 -7.75
CA GLN A 62 -4.05 -3.02 -8.33
C GLN A 62 -3.37 -2.15 -9.39
N LYS A 63 -4.16 -1.53 -10.29
CA LYS A 63 -3.65 -0.66 -11.35
C LYS A 63 -2.95 0.56 -10.77
N LYS A 64 -3.58 1.26 -9.82
CA LYS A 64 -2.99 2.46 -9.19
C LYS A 64 -1.72 2.12 -8.42
N LEU A 65 -1.73 1.10 -7.56
CA LEU A 65 -0.55 0.72 -6.77
C LEU A 65 0.63 0.26 -7.64
N SER A 66 0.36 -0.49 -8.71
CA SER A 66 1.40 -0.90 -9.66
C SER A 66 2.05 0.31 -10.33
N GLY A 67 1.24 1.29 -10.79
CA GLY A 67 1.77 2.51 -11.37
C GLY A 67 2.58 3.35 -10.36
N LEU A 68 2.22 3.33 -9.07
CA LEU A 68 2.94 4.08 -8.03
C LEU A 68 4.33 3.48 -7.84
N ALA A 69 4.41 2.15 -7.78
CA ALA A 69 5.67 1.43 -7.71
C ALA A 69 6.56 1.72 -8.93
N GLU A 70 6.00 1.65 -10.14
CA GLU A 70 6.74 1.99 -11.38
C GLU A 70 7.29 3.42 -11.37
N LYS A 71 6.48 4.41 -10.96
CA LYS A 71 6.96 5.79 -10.85
C LYS A 71 8.02 5.95 -9.77
N ALA A 72 7.90 5.28 -8.63
CA ALA A 72 8.92 5.32 -7.58
C ALA A 72 10.25 4.72 -8.07
N PHE A 73 10.20 3.63 -8.84
CA PHE A 73 11.38 3.04 -9.48
C PHE A 73 11.99 3.98 -10.53
N ALA A 74 11.17 4.57 -11.40
CA ALA A 74 11.63 5.52 -12.40
C ALA A 74 12.26 6.79 -11.77
N ALA A 75 11.62 7.34 -10.73
CA ALA A 75 12.07 8.55 -10.05
C ALA A 75 13.37 8.33 -9.26
N SER A 76 13.54 7.16 -8.64
CA SER A 76 14.77 6.82 -7.91
C SER A 76 15.94 6.46 -8.85
N GLY A 77 15.66 6.04 -10.09
CA GLY A 77 16.66 5.52 -11.01
C GLY A 77 17.30 4.21 -10.52
N LEU A 78 16.75 3.60 -9.46
CA LEU A 78 17.26 2.39 -8.85
C LEU A 78 16.47 1.18 -9.34
N SER A 79 17.18 0.07 -9.56
CA SER A 79 16.54 -1.22 -9.74
C SER A 79 15.87 -1.67 -8.44
N LYS A 80 14.90 -2.58 -8.55
CA LYS A 80 14.23 -3.20 -7.41
C LYS A 80 15.23 -3.80 -6.40
N ASP A 81 16.23 -4.53 -6.90
CA ASP A 81 17.25 -5.16 -6.07
C ASP A 81 18.08 -4.10 -5.32
N LYS A 82 18.41 -2.99 -5.98
CA LYS A 82 19.16 -1.92 -5.36
C LYS A 82 18.36 -1.20 -4.28
N ILE A 83 17.05 -1.06 -4.47
CA ILE A 83 16.15 -0.53 -3.45
C ILE A 83 16.10 -1.45 -2.24
N GLN A 84 16.05 -2.77 -2.43
CA GLN A 84 16.09 -3.71 -1.31
C GLN A 84 17.37 -3.58 -0.49
N GLU A 85 18.52 -3.39 -1.12
CA GLU A 85 19.78 -3.12 -0.40
C GLU A 85 19.72 -1.82 0.41
N VAL A 86 19.16 -0.75 -0.17
CA VAL A 86 19.01 0.53 0.51
C VAL A 86 18.09 0.39 1.73
N LEU A 87 16.96 -0.30 1.57
CA LEU A 87 15.98 -0.54 2.62
C LEU A 87 16.48 -1.52 3.70
N ALA A 88 17.51 -2.32 3.42
CA ALA A 88 18.07 -3.25 4.41
C ALA A 88 19.02 -2.59 5.41
N ASN A 89 19.48 -1.36 5.14
CA ASN A 89 20.47 -0.69 5.99
C ASN A 89 19.84 0.46 6.80
N PRO A 90 19.79 0.38 8.13
CA PRO A 90 19.22 1.44 8.99
C PRO A 90 19.91 2.79 8.85
N ALA A 91 21.19 2.82 8.44
CA ALA A 91 21.94 4.06 8.26
C ALA A 91 21.41 4.93 7.11
N ASN A 92 20.59 4.36 6.21
CA ASN A 92 19.97 5.09 5.11
C ASN A 92 18.68 5.84 5.52
N PHE A 93 18.27 5.73 6.79
CA PHE A 93 17.04 6.32 7.30
C PHE A 93 17.33 7.46 8.28
N LYS A 94 16.43 8.43 8.35
CA LYS A 94 16.49 9.46 9.40
C LYS A 94 16.19 8.81 10.77
N PRO A 95 16.64 9.43 11.88
CA PRO A 95 16.28 8.97 13.22
C PRO A 95 14.75 8.90 13.38
N GLY A 96 14.23 7.71 13.72
CA GLY A 96 12.79 7.45 13.86
C GLY A 96 12.15 6.76 12.63
N ASP A 97 12.60 7.09 11.42
CA ASP A 97 12.04 6.53 10.17
C ASP A 97 12.29 5.02 10.04
N TRP A 98 13.44 4.54 10.54
CA TRP A 98 13.76 3.11 10.56
C TRP A 98 12.75 2.29 11.38
N ASN A 99 12.36 2.80 12.55
CA ASN A 99 11.42 2.09 13.41
C ASN A 99 10.03 2.03 12.76
N THR A 100 9.59 3.12 12.16
CA THR A 100 8.33 3.17 11.39
C THR A 100 8.39 2.21 10.19
N PHE A 101 9.49 2.20 9.44
CA PHE A 101 9.70 1.25 8.34
C PHE A 101 9.58 -0.20 8.80
N LYS A 102 10.26 -0.58 9.89
CA LYS A 102 10.24 -1.95 10.43
C LYS A 102 8.87 -2.33 10.97
N LYS A 103 8.14 -1.39 11.58
CA LYS A 103 6.76 -1.58 12.00
C LYS A 103 5.87 -1.89 10.79
N ILE A 104 5.92 -1.06 9.74
CA ILE A 104 5.19 -1.26 8.49
C ILE A 104 5.52 -2.62 7.85
N GLU A 105 6.82 -2.97 7.79
CA GLU A 105 7.26 -4.26 7.23
C GLU A 105 6.68 -5.44 8.01
N GLN A 106 6.63 -5.34 9.34
CA GLN A 106 6.07 -6.38 10.20
C GLN A 106 4.55 -6.49 10.02
N GLU A 107 3.82 -5.37 10.00
CA GLU A 107 2.38 -5.35 9.78
C GLU A 107 2.00 -5.98 8.43
N MET A 108 2.78 -5.71 7.38
CA MET A 108 2.57 -6.33 6.07
C MET A 108 2.82 -7.84 6.08
N LYS A 109 3.87 -8.30 6.79
CA LYS A 109 4.14 -9.74 6.95
C LYS A 109 3.02 -10.43 7.73
N ASP A 110 2.56 -9.81 8.81
CA ASP A 110 1.47 -10.36 9.62
C ASP A 110 0.17 -10.43 8.83
N TYR A 111 -0.12 -9.40 8.03
CA TYR A 111 -1.25 -9.41 7.10
C TYR A 111 -1.17 -10.59 6.11
N GLN A 112 -0.03 -10.75 5.42
CA GLN A 112 0.19 -11.86 4.48
C GLN A 112 0.06 -13.23 5.14
N ASN A 113 0.61 -13.39 6.35
CA ASN A 113 0.51 -14.62 7.12
C ASN A 113 -0.94 -14.92 7.53
N ASN A 114 -1.74 -13.89 7.83
CA ASN A 114 -3.15 -14.05 8.16
C ASN A 114 -3.99 -14.38 6.93
N LEU A 115 -3.63 -13.85 5.75
CA LEU A 115 -4.25 -14.26 4.48
C LEU A 115 -4.00 -15.74 4.16
N ALA A 116 -2.78 -16.23 4.39
CA ALA A 116 -2.43 -17.63 4.12
C ALA A 116 -3.13 -18.65 5.04
N LYS A 117 -3.73 -18.19 6.15
CA LYS A 117 -4.42 -19.03 7.14
C LYS A 117 -5.94 -19.07 6.98
N ASN A 118 -6.51 -18.16 6.17
CA ASN A 118 -7.95 -18.00 5.93
C ASN A 118 -8.35 -18.47 4.53
#